data_AF-A0A7X9A6T7-F1
#
_entry.id   AF-A0A7X9A6T7-F1
#
_cell.length_a   1.000
_cell.length_b   1.000
_cell.length_c   1.000
_cell.angle_alpha   90.00
_cell.angle_beta   90.00
_cell.angle_gamma   90.00
#
_symmetry.space_group_name_H-M   'P 1'
#
loop_
_entity.id
_entity.type
_entity.pdbx_description
1 polymer ?
#
loop_
_entity_poly.entity_id
_entity_poly.type
_entity_poly.pdbx_seq_one_letter_code
_entity_poly.pdbx_strand_id
1 'polypeptide(L)'
;GVIGAAGQPGTEEDPLVTKSWVDRYLDREFALVQDVLSSLDAQLLSLDNKLERISSFPIILTIGQAHAKVGTRECTLEAPPFITAGRTYLPLRFVGEAFGTQFHWDGVAKKITYQTSQGMVELVIGANTAKIGTETVQLDAPAQIKNGRTVVPLRFVGESLGASVTWHNETKTVEIR
;
A
#
# COMPACT_ATOMS: atom_id res chain seq x y z
N GLY A 1 58.33 21.69 21.33
CA GLY A 1 58.80 20.31 21.64
C GLY A 1 57.94 19.36 20.84
N VAL A 2 58.58 18.46 20.09
CA VAL A 2 57.89 17.44 19.30
C VAL A 2 57.22 16.46 20.28
N ILE A 3 55.90 16.39 20.27
CA ILE A 3 55.17 15.32 20.96
C ILE A 3 55.46 14.03 20.19
N GLY A 4 56.37 13.21 20.73
CA GLY A 4 56.67 11.90 20.17
C GLY A 4 55.40 11.05 20.12
N ALA A 5 55.19 10.38 18.99
CA ALA A 5 54.12 9.40 18.87
C ALA A 5 54.31 8.34 19.97
N ALA A 6 53.36 8.23 20.88
CA ALA A 6 53.37 7.13 21.86
C ALA A 6 53.33 5.81 21.09
N GLY A 7 54.25 4.88 21.42
CA GLY A 7 54.33 3.56 20.80
C GLY A 7 53.00 2.82 20.87
N GLN A 8 52.74 1.94 19.90
CA GLN A 8 51.50 1.16 19.89
C GLN A 8 51.55 0.09 21.00
N PRO A 9 50.57 0.00 21.90
CA PRO A 9 50.57 -0.99 22.98
C PRO A 9 50.62 -2.43 22.46
N GLY A 10 51.39 -3.28 23.14
CA GLY A 10 51.74 -4.63 22.73
C GLY A 10 52.99 -4.73 21.84
N THR A 11 53.70 -3.63 21.59
CA THR A 11 55.02 -3.63 20.91
C THR A 11 56.17 -3.74 21.91
N GLU A 12 57.40 -4.00 21.45
CA GLU A 12 58.59 -3.97 22.32
C GLU A 12 58.76 -2.62 23.04
N GLU A 13 58.26 -1.53 22.46
CA GLU A 13 58.36 -0.16 22.99
C GLU A 13 57.26 0.18 24.02
N ASP A 14 56.12 -0.54 24.02
CA ASP A 14 55.03 -0.40 25.01
C ASP A 14 54.35 -1.76 25.27
N PRO A 15 54.91 -2.63 26.12
CA PRO A 15 54.45 -4.01 26.28
C PRO A 15 53.15 -4.16 27.08
N LEU A 16 52.65 -3.09 27.71
CA LEU A 16 51.47 -3.14 28.57
C LEU A 16 50.23 -2.66 27.81
N VAL A 17 49.39 -3.60 27.40
CA VAL A 17 48.04 -3.29 26.92
C VAL A 17 47.18 -2.87 28.11
N THR A 18 47.05 -1.56 28.32
CA THR A 18 46.20 -1.02 29.39
C THR A 18 44.72 -1.17 29.03
N LYS A 19 43.86 -1.40 30.03
CA LYS A 19 42.39 -1.44 29.83
C LYS A 19 41.89 -0.20 29.08
N SER A 20 42.38 0.98 29.44
CA SER A 20 42.02 2.25 28.78
C SER A 20 42.48 2.36 27.33
N TRP A 21 43.45 1.58 26.88
CA TRP A 21 43.81 1.49 25.46
C TRP A 21 42.86 0.55 24.72
N VAL A 22 42.56 -0.61 25.30
CA VAL A 22 41.60 -1.57 24.72
C VAL A 22 40.23 -0.91 24.55
N ASP A 23 39.75 -0.21 25.58
CA ASP A 23 38.48 0.53 25.53
C ASP A 23 38.48 1.56 24.38
N ARG A 24 39.56 2.35 24.23
CA ARG A 24 39.70 3.34 23.13
C ARG A 24 39.80 2.70 21.74
N TYR A 25 40.47 1.55 21.64
CA TYR A 25 40.57 0.79 20.39
C TYR A 25 39.19 0.27 19.98
N LEU A 26 38.49 -0.38 20.90
CA LEU A 26 37.14 -0.88 20.65
C LEU A 26 36.19 0.27 20.32
N ASP A 27 36.18 1.36 21.09
CA ASP A 27 35.32 2.52 20.81
C ASP A 27 35.56 3.09 19.41
N ARG A 28 36.83 3.20 18.97
CA ARG A 28 37.17 3.71 17.63
C ARG A 28 36.73 2.75 16.53
N GLU A 29 37.05 1.47 16.66
CA GLU A 29 36.75 0.46 15.63
C GLU A 29 35.24 0.23 15.52
N PHE A 30 34.51 0.23 16.64
CA PHE A 30 33.06 0.08 16.66
C PHE A 30 32.30 1.35 16.29
N ALA A 31 32.86 2.55 16.48
CA ALA A 31 32.20 3.80 16.08
C ALA A 31 31.89 3.84 14.58
N LEU A 32 32.83 3.39 13.74
CA LEU A 32 32.61 3.33 12.29
C LEU A 32 31.47 2.37 11.91
N VAL A 33 31.39 1.22 12.58
CA VAL A 33 30.30 0.26 12.37
C VAL A 33 28.97 0.83 12.85
N GLN A 34 28.97 1.52 13.99
CA GLN A 34 27.77 2.15 14.56
C GLN A 34 27.20 3.25 13.65
N ASP A 35 28.07 4.04 13.01
CA ASP A 35 27.67 5.06 12.04
C ASP A 35 27.05 4.43 10.78
N VAL A 36 27.64 3.34 10.28
CA VAL A 36 27.09 2.60 9.14
C VAL A 36 25.71 2.01 9.47
N LEU A 37 25.55 1.40 10.65
CA LEU A 37 24.27 0.87 11.10
C LEU A 37 23.21 1.99 11.21
N SER A 38 23.57 3.13 11.81
CA SER A 38 22.68 4.27 11.94
C SER A 38 22.26 4.84 10.58
N SER A 39 23.18 4.87 9.60
CA SER A 39 22.88 5.27 8.24
C SER A 39 21.93 4.30 7.54
N LEU A 40 22.12 2.99 7.72
CA LEU A 40 21.25 1.98 7.15
C LEU A 40 19.84 2.04 7.76
N ASP A 41 19.71 2.24 9.06
CA ASP A 41 18.41 2.40 9.73
C ASP A 41 17.65 3.63 9.19
N ALA A 42 18.35 4.75 8.99
CA ALA A 42 17.75 5.95 8.40
C ALA A 42 17.32 5.71 6.93
N GLN A 43 18.11 4.97 6.16
CA GLN A 43 17.76 4.60 4.79
C GLN A 43 16.53 3.70 4.76
N LEU A 44 16.45 2.67 5.61
CA LEU A 44 15.29 1.79 5.74
C LEU A 44 14.02 2.58 6.10
N LEU A 45 14.10 3.44 7.11
CA LEU A 45 12.98 4.31 7.50
C LEU A 45 12.53 5.23 6.34
N SER A 46 13.46 5.75 5.56
CA SER A 46 13.13 6.59 4.39
C SER A 46 12.45 5.79 3.27
N LEU A 47 12.81 4.52 3.09
CA LEU A 47 12.19 3.63 2.13
C LEU A 47 10.78 3.24 2.56
N ASP A 48 10.58 2.93 3.85
CA ASP A 48 9.25 2.64 4.40
C ASP A 48 8.31 3.83 4.21
N ASN A 49 8.76 5.04 4.56
CA ASN A 49 7.99 6.26 4.31
C ASN A 49 7.70 6.51 2.83
N LYS A 50 8.63 6.15 1.94
CA LYS A 50 8.43 6.27 0.48
C LYS A 50 7.42 5.23 -0.01
N LEU A 51 7.47 4.00 0.50
CA LEU A 51 6.52 2.92 0.21
C LEU A 51 5.11 3.28 0.68
N GLU A 52 4.97 3.82 1.89
CA GLU A 52 3.71 4.36 2.42
C GLU A 52 3.12 5.43 1.49
N ARG A 53 3.96 6.37 1.03
CA ARG A 53 3.51 7.43 0.10
C ARG A 53 3.15 6.91 -1.28
N ILE A 54 3.86 5.89 -1.79
CA ILE A 54 3.53 5.25 -3.06
C ILE A 54 2.22 4.45 -2.95
N SER A 55 1.94 3.90 -1.77
CA SER A 55 0.70 3.17 -1.47
C SER A 55 -0.48 4.11 -1.16
N SER A 56 -0.26 5.43 -1.07
CA SER A 56 -1.27 6.44 -0.67
C SER A 56 -1.74 7.35 -1.82
N PHE A 57 -1.49 6.98 -3.08
CA PHE A 57 -1.97 7.80 -4.19
C PHE A 57 -3.49 7.70 -4.32
N PRO A 58 -4.23 8.83 -4.23
CA PRO A 58 -5.67 8.78 -4.32
C PRO A 58 -6.11 8.34 -5.72
N ILE A 59 -7.13 7.48 -5.76
CA ILE A 59 -7.84 7.15 -6.98
C ILE A 59 -9.03 8.10 -7.08
N ILE A 60 -9.08 8.89 -8.16
CA ILE A 60 -10.17 9.83 -8.41
C ILE A 60 -10.95 9.36 -9.63
N LEU A 61 -12.25 9.11 -9.45
CA LEU A 61 -13.17 8.76 -10.52
C LEU A 61 -14.31 9.77 -10.60
N THR A 62 -14.63 10.28 -11.80
CA THR A 62 -15.72 11.23 -12.02
C THR A 62 -16.92 10.51 -12.62
N ILE A 63 -18.13 10.71 -12.06
CA ILE A 63 -19.35 10.08 -12.55
C ILE A 63 -19.57 10.35 -14.04
N GLY A 64 -19.82 9.29 -14.81
CA GLY A 64 -20.08 9.33 -16.24
C GLY A 64 -18.83 9.49 -17.11
N GLN A 65 -17.65 9.68 -16.54
CA GLN A 65 -16.40 9.86 -17.29
C GLN A 65 -15.63 8.54 -17.41
N ALA A 66 -15.12 8.26 -18.61
CA ALA A 66 -14.24 7.11 -18.86
C ALA A 66 -12.77 7.42 -18.54
N HIS A 67 -12.50 8.46 -17.76
CA HIS A 67 -11.17 8.86 -17.33
C HIS A 67 -11.13 8.93 -15.80
N ALA A 68 -10.04 8.43 -15.23
CA ALA A 68 -9.75 8.46 -13.81
C ALA A 68 -8.31 8.91 -13.59
N LYS A 69 -7.99 9.27 -12.34
CA LYS A 69 -6.62 9.57 -11.91
C LYS A 69 -6.20 8.59 -10.83
N VAL A 70 -4.96 8.11 -10.91
CA VAL A 70 -4.28 7.38 -9.84
C VAL A 70 -3.05 8.23 -9.48
N GLY A 71 -3.16 8.99 -8.39
CA GLY A 71 -2.21 10.06 -8.09
C GLY A 71 -2.17 11.10 -9.22
N THR A 72 -1.02 11.26 -9.87
CA THR A 72 -0.84 12.18 -11.01
C THR A 72 -1.12 11.53 -12.37
N ARG A 73 -1.26 10.21 -12.44
CA ARG A 73 -1.40 9.47 -13.69
C ARG A 73 -2.86 9.43 -14.13
N GLU A 74 -3.12 9.87 -15.35
CA GLU A 74 -4.44 9.69 -15.99
C GLU A 74 -4.57 8.29 -16.58
N CYS A 75 -5.74 7.68 -16.37
CA CYS A 75 -6.07 6.33 -16.79
C CYS A 75 -7.44 6.30 -17.48
N THR A 76 -7.58 5.46 -18.49
CA THR A 76 -8.86 5.22 -19.16
C THR A 76 -9.59 4.06 -18.49
N LEU A 77 -10.89 4.23 -18.26
CA LEU A 77 -11.79 3.24 -17.72
C LEU A 77 -12.55 2.57 -18.85
N GLU A 78 -12.66 1.25 -18.78
CA GLU A 78 -13.51 0.49 -19.71
C GLU A 78 -15.00 0.60 -19.39
N ALA A 79 -15.33 0.86 -18.12
CA ALA A 79 -16.67 1.19 -17.70
C ALA A 79 -16.61 2.43 -16.79
N PRO A 80 -17.29 3.54 -17.17
CA PRO A 80 -17.32 4.73 -16.34
C PRO A 80 -18.11 4.46 -15.05
N PRO A 81 -17.74 5.08 -13.92
CA PRO A 81 -18.55 5.05 -12.72
C PRO A 81 -19.89 5.74 -12.99
N PHE A 82 -20.96 5.28 -12.34
CA PHE A 82 -22.30 5.80 -12.59
C PHE A 82 -23.16 5.77 -11.34
N ILE A 83 -24.23 6.55 -11.36
CA ILE A 83 -25.25 6.52 -10.32
C ILE A 83 -26.51 5.89 -10.93
N THR A 84 -27.10 4.93 -10.23
CA THR A 84 -28.42 4.40 -10.55
C THR A 84 -29.18 4.11 -9.26
N ALA A 85 -30.48 4.42 -9.23
CA ALA A 85 -31.34 4.24 -8.06
C ALA A 85 -30.71 4.78 -6.74
N GLY A 86 -30.04 5.93 -6.80
CA GLY A 86 -29.39 6.56 -5.64
C GLY A 86 -28.13 5.85 -5.13
N ARG A 87 -27.57 4.90 -5.88
CA ARG A 87 -26.32 4.19 -5.55
C ARG A 87 -25.24 4.50 -6.57
N THR A 88 -24.05 4.81 -6.09
CA THR A 88 -22.85 4.99 -6.90
C THR A 88 -22.19 3.64 -7.13
N TYR A 89 -21.88 3.34 -8.39
CA TYR A 89 -21.21 2.13 -8.83
C TYR A 89 -19.84 2.46 -9.42
N LEU A 90 -18.86 1.63 -9.08
CA LEU A 90 -17.48 1.75 -9.53
C LEU A 90 -16.99 0.47 -10.23
N PRO A 91 -16.09 0.59 -11.23
CA PRO A 91 -15.42 -0.56 -11.82
C PRO A 91 -14.48 -1.24 -10.81
N LEU A 92 -14.89 -2.41 -10.30
CA LEU A 92 -14.19 -3.11 -9.22
C LEU A 92 -12.72 -3.39 -9.57
N ARG A 93 -12.49 -3.94 -10.77
CA ARG A 93 -11.15 -4.34 -11.23
C ARG A 93 -10.18 -3.16 -11.27
N PHE A 94 -10.61 -2.03 -11.84
CA PHE A 94 -9.78 -0.84 -11.96
C PHE A 94 -9.34 -0.34 -10.58
N VAL A 95 -10.28 -0.24 -9.64
CA VAL A 95 -9.97 0.21 -8.28
C VAL A 95 -9.04 -0.78 -7.58
N GLY A 96 -9.36 -2.08 -7.61
CA GLY A 96 -8.53 -3.08 -6.93
C GLY A 96 -7.13 -3.22 -7.52
N GLU A 97 -6.97 -3.18 -8.85
CA GLU A 97 -5.66 -3.28 -9.50
C GLU A 97 -4.77 -2.06 -9.18
N ALA A 98 -5.38 -0.88 -8.97
CA ALA A 98 -4.65 0.29 -8.47
C ALA A 98 -4.14 0.10 -7.03
N PHE A 99 -4.78 -0.76 -6.24
CA PHE A 99 -4.29 -1.24 -4.94
C PHE A 99 -3.45 -2.54 -5.04
N GLY A 100 -3.04 -2.95 -6.24
CA GLY A 100 -2.23 -4.16 -6.46
C GLY A 100 -3.00 -5.48 -6.33
N THR A 101 -4.33 -5.42 -6.29
CA THR A 101 -5.19 -6.62 -6.19
C THR A 101 -5.21 -7.38 -7.52
N GLN A 102 -5.15 -8.71 -7.42
CA GLN A 102 -5.36 -9.61 -8.56
C GLN A 102 -6.73 -10.27 -8.46
N PHE A 103 -7.44 -10.33 -9.60
CA PHE A 103 -8.81 -10.84 -9.67
C PHE A 103 -8.87 -12.12 -10.50
N HIS A 104 -9.51 -13.15 -9.94
CA HIS A 104 -9.94 -14.33 -10.65
C HIS A 104 -11.44 -14.24 -10.98
N TRP A 105 -11.81 -14.69 -12.19
CA TRP A 105 -13.18 -14.72 -12.67
C TRP A 105 -13.57 -16.14 -13.04
N ASP A 106 -14.64 -16.63 -12.43
CA ASP A 106 -15.34 -17.84 -12.82
C ASP A 106 -16.59 -17.43 -13.63
N GLY A 107 -16.54 -17.68 -14.93
CA GLY A 107 -17.64 -17.35 -15.85
C GLY A 107 -18.87 -18.23 -15.70
N VAL A 108 -18.72 -19.45 -15.18
CA VAL A 108 -19.83 -20.39 -14.98
C VAL A 108 -20.60 -20.01 -13.72
N ALA A 109 -19.89 -19.80 -12.61
CA ALA A 109 -20.49 -19.37 -11.36
C ALA A 109 -20.83 -17.87 -11.33
N LYS A 110 -20.41 -17.11 -12.35
CA LYS A 110 -20.42 -15.64 -12.38
C LYS A 110 -19.84 -15.03 -11.10
N LYS A 111 -18.68 -15.54 -10.70
CA LYS A 111 -18.05 -15.26 -9.41
C LYS A 111 -16.68 -14.62 -9.59
N ILE A 112 -16.41 -13.59 -8.81
CA ILE A 112 -15.10 -12.95 -8.71
C ILE A 112 -14.50 -13.33 -7.37
N THR A 113 -13.23 -13.69 -7.39
CA THR A 113 -12.44 -13.91 -6.18
C THR A 113 -11.15 -13.11 -6.22
N TYR A 114 -10.76 -12.57 -5.07
CA TYR A 114 -9.52 -11.82 -4.89
C TYR A 114 -9.08 -11.83 -3.43
N GLN A 115 -7.79 -11.65 -3.18
CA GLN A 115 -7.22 -11.59 -1.84
C GLN A 115 -7.10 -10.14 -1.39
N THR A 116 -7.49 -9.85 -0.15
CA THR A 116 -7.22 -8.58 0.53
C THR A 116 -6.55 -8.83 1.88
N SER A 117 -6.19 -7.76 2.61
CA SER A 117 -5.67 -7.85 3.97
C SER A 117 -6.66 -8.47 4.96
N GLN A 118 -7.96 -8.40 4.66
CA GLN A 118 -9.04 -8.93 5.50
C GLN A 118 -9.38 -10.39 5.18
N GLY A 119 -8.95 -10.92 4.03
CA GLY A 119 -9.17 -12.32 3.65
C GLY A 119 -9.50 -12.50 2.17
N MET A 120 -9.84 -13.73 1.80
CA MET A 120 -10.37 -14.02 0.47
C MET A 120 -11.75 -13.39 0.33
N VAL A 121 -11.94 -12.58 -0.70
CA VAL A 121 -13.25 -12.04 -1.06
C VAL A 121 -13.88 -12.94 -2.12
N GLU A 122 -15.15 -13.30 -1.92
CA GLU A 122 -15.98 -13.97 -2.91
C GLU A 122 -17.22 -13.13 -3.23
N LEU A 123 -17.34 -12.71 -4.49
CA LEU A 123 -18.44 -11.88 -4.97
C LEU A 123 -19.14 -12.56 -6.14
N VAL A 124 -20.44 -12.82 -6.01
CA VAL A 124 -21.26 -13.39 -7.09
C VAL A 124 -22.09 -12.28 -7.73
N ILE A 125 -22.10 -12.20 -9.06
CA ILE A 125 -22.88 -11.21 -9.80
C ILE A 125 -24.38 -11.42 -9.54
N GLY A 126 -25.09 -10.34 -9.22
CA GLY A 126 -26.52 -10.34 -8.93
C GLY A 126 -26.88 -10.71 -7.49
N ALA A 127 -25.92 -11.18 -6.68
CA ALA A 127 -26.16 -11.43 -5.26
C ALA A 127 -26.17 -10.10 -4.47
N ASN A 128 -26.98 -10.04 -3.42
CA ASN A 128 -27.00 -8.93 -2.46
C ASN A 128 -26.00 -9.13 -1.31
N THR A 129 -25.17 -10.18 -1.37
CA THR A 129 -24.15 -10.47 -0.36
C THR A 129 -22.82 -10.80 -1.02
N ALA A 130 -21.75 -10.63 -0.24
CA ALA A 130 -20.41 -11.09 -0.56
C ALA A 130 -19.79 -11.75 0.67
N LYS A 131 -18.75 -12.57 0.48
CA LYS A 131 -17.93 -13.06 1.60
C LYS A 131 -16.60 -12.32 1.64
N ILE A 132 -16.13 -12.00 2.83
CA ILE A 132 -14.80 -11.43 3.09
C ILE A 132 -14.18 -12.27 4.22
N GLY A 133 -13.21 -13.11 3.88
CA GLY A 133 -12.69 -14.12 4.80
C GLY A 133 -13.80 -15.07 5.24
N THR A 134 -14.09 -15.09 6.55
CA THR A 134 -15.16 -15.91 7.13
C THR A 134 -16.50 -15.18 7.24
N GLU A 135 -16.52 -13.86 7.05
CA GLU A 135 -17.71 -13.04 7.24
C GLU A 135 -18.54 -12.92 5.97
N THR A 136 -19.86 -12.79 6.13
CA THR A 136 -20.78 -12.47 5.04
C THR A 136 -21.26 -11.04 5.20
N VAL A 137 -21.03 -10.21 4.17
CA VAL A 137 -21.37 -8.79 4.15
C VAL A 137 -22.56 -8.55 3.24
N GLN A 138 -23.49 -7.71 3.68
CA GLN A 138 -24.63 -7.26 2.89
C GLN A 138 -24.22 -6.10 1.97
N LEU A 139 -24.58 -6.20 0.70
CA LEU A 139 -24.37 -5.15 -0.29
C LEU A 139 -25.59 -4.23 -0.30
N ASP A 140 -25.35 -2.92 -0.38
CA ASP A 140 -26.42 -1.93 -0.54
C ASP A 140 -27.22 -2.08 -1.83
N ALA A 141 -26.62 -2.73 -2.82
CA ALA A 141 -27.20 -3.12 -4.09
C ALA A 141 -26.33 -4.23 -4.72
N PRO A 142 -26.89 -5.09 -5.57
CA PRO A 142 -26.14 -6.23 -6.09
C PRO A 142 -24.99 -5.79 -7.00
N ALA A 143 -23.92 -6.57 -7.05
CA ALA A 143 -22.87 -6.42 -8.05
C ALA A 143 -23.42 -6.71 -9.45
N GLN A 144 -22.97 -5.95 -10.45
CA GLN A 144 -23.51 -6.02 -11.80
C GLN A 144 -22.39 -6.10 -12.84
N ILE A 145 -22.75 -6.52 -14.05
CA ILE A 145 -21.89 -6.39 -15.23
C ILE A 145 -22.42 -5.24 -16.07
N LYS A 146 -21.57 -4.24 -16.35
CA LYS A 146 -21.87 -3.13 -17.25
C LYS A 146 -20.70 -2.94 -18.21
N ASN A 147 -21.00 -2.87 -19.52
CA ASN A 147 -19.99 -2.81 -20.58
C ASN A 147 -18.92 -3.91 -20.45
N GLY A 148 -19.33 -5.14 -20.10
CA GLY A 148 -18.41 -6.26 -19.91
C GLY A 148 -17.53 -6.19 -18.66
N ARG A 149 -17.74 -5.21 -17.77
CA ARG A 149 -16.97 -5.04 -16.53
C ARG A 149 -17.83 -5.17 -15.30
N THR A 150 -17.27 -5.78 -14.26
CA THR A 150 -17.94 -5.83 -12.96
C THR A 150 -17.92 -4.45 -12.32
N VAL A 151 -19.10 -4.01 -11.94
CA VAL A 151 -19.33 -2.79 -11.19
C VAL A 151 -20.01 -3.10 -9.87
N VAL A 152 -19.57 -2.44 -8.81
CA VAL A 152 -20.03 -2.70 -7.43
C VAL A 152 -20.40 -1.39 -6.74
N PRO A 153 -21.26 -1.43 -5.70
CA PRO A 153 -21.56 -0.26 -4.91
C PRO A 153 -20.31 0.34 -4.27
N LEU A 154 -20.25 1.66 -4.22
CA LEU A 154 -19.17 2.44 -3.63
C LEU A 154 -18.77 1.96 -2.22
N ARG A 155 -19.76 1.65 -1.37
CA ARG A 155 -19.55 1.19 0.00
C ARG A 155 -18.77 -0.11 0.07
N PHE A 156 -19.14 -1.08 -0.79
CA PHE A 156 -18.48 -2.38 -0.84
C PHE A 156 -17.00 -2.26 -1.24
N VAL A 157 -16.65 -1.29 -2.09
CA VAL A 157 -15.24 -1.04 -2.46
C VAL A 157 -14.42 -0.65 -1.23
N GLY A 158 -14.91 0.31 -0.44
CA GLY A 158 -14.22 0.74 0.78
C GLY A 158 -14.11 -0.39 1.80
N GLU A 159 -15.20 -1.11 2.04
CA GLU A 159 -15.21 -2.23 2.98
C GLU A 159 -14.29 -3.37 2.56
N SER A 160 -14.43 -3.87 1.32
CA SER A 160 -13.70 -5.07 0.88
C SER A 160 -12.20 -4.85 0.68
N LEU A 161 -11.80 -3.64 0.29
CA LEU A 161 -10.39 -3.29 0.08
C LEU A 161 -9.74 -2.67 1.34
N GLY A 162 -10.51 -2.41 2.40
CA GLY A 162 -10.03 -1.66 3.57
C GLY A 162 -9.65 -0.21 3.24
N ALA A 163 -10.25 0.35 2.18
CA ALA A 163 -9.92 1.67 1.66
C ALA A 163 -10.87 2.75 2.21
N SER A 164 -10.35 3.96 2.41
CA SER A 164 -11.15 5.14 2.72
C SER A 164 -11.79 5.67 1.44
N VAL A 165 -13.09 5.94 1.49
CA VAL A 165 -13.86 6.37 0.32
C VAL A 165 -14.60 7.66 0.64
N THR A 166 -14.36 8.70 -0.17
CA THR A 166 -14.98 10.02 -0.03
C THR A 166 -15.77 10.37 -1.30
N TRP A 167 -17.02 10.82 -1.11
CA TRP A 167 -17.85 11.36 -2.19
C TRP A 167 -17.83 12.89 -2.16
N HIS A 168 -17.48 13.50 -3.29
CA HIS A 168 -17.47 14.94 -3.50
C HIS A 168 -18.65 15.34 -4.38
N ASN A 169 -19.67 15.94 -3.78
CA ASN A 169 -20.93 16.21 -4.46
C ASN A 169 -20.84 17.30 -5.55
N GLU A 170 -19.98 18.30 -5.35
CA GLU A 170 -19.82 19.46 -6.25
C GLU A 170 -19.24 19.04 -7.60
N THR A 171 -18.19 18.24 -7.56
CA THR A 171 -17.45 17.74 -8.73
C THR A 171 -17.99 16.40 -9.25
N LYS A 172 -18.91 15.77 -8.51
CA LYS A 172 -19.38 14.40 -8.76
C LYS A 172 -18.21 13.41 -8.86
N THR A 173 -17.26 13.53 -7.94
CA THR A 173 -16.09 12.65 -7.88
C THR A 173 -16.14 11.73 -6.68
N VAL A 174 -15.66 10.51 -6.90
CA VAL A 174 -15.27 9.60 -5.83
C VAL A 174 -13.77 9.67 -5.69
N GLU A 175 -13.31 9.81 -4.46
CA GLU A 175 -11.91 9.71 -4.08
C GLU A 175 -11.71 8.49 -3.17
N ILE A 176 -10.70 7.67 -3.47
CA ILE A 176 -10.38 6.44 -2.74
C ILE A 176 -8.92 6.50 -2.30
N ARG A 177 -8.65 6.19 -1.03
CA ARG A 177 -7.32 6.19 -0.42
C ARG A 177 -7.08 4.93 0.40
#